data_AF-A0A9P8KUZ3-F1
#
_entry.id   AF-A0A9P8KUZ3-F1
#
_cell.length_a   1.000
_cell.length_b   1.000
_cell.length_c   1.000
_cell.angle_alpha   90.00
_cell.angle_beta   90.00
_cell.angle_gamma   90.00
#
_symmetry.space_group_name_H-M   'P 1'
#
loop_
_entity.id
_entity.type
_entity.pdbx_description
1 polymer ?
#
loop_
_entity_poly.entity_id
_entity_poly.type
_entity_poly.pdbx_seq_one_letter_code
_entity_poly.pdbx_strand_id
1 'polypeptide(L)'
;MAHATVLYSRSLQHLRQDLQVLDRSTSATSMYSNLWSSFLLCLYEIVSGVSSAGWLEHCHGITALIQMLGPHAFQELGANLMLETYRGLIIVNFLVKRKRCFLESSDWKTVPWTIKRKSLGSQLQDLFCDAPGLMEEVDEIMQRSALGHETVTMENNIREKNMARARQETGDPRPFQPFFTSRAWTEPLTLPFLIPFNCFLTPCWILWGPDKGRF
;
A
#
# COMPACT_ATOMS: atom_id res chain seq x y z
N MET A 1 -36.45 -9.21 10.51
CA MET A 1 -35.03 -9.26 10.94
C MET A 1 -34.47 -10.68 10.85
N ALA A 2 -34.56 -11.53 11.89
CA ALA A 2 -33.82 -12.81 11.98
C ALA A 2 -33.82 -13.71 10.73
N HIS A 3 -34.98 -13.94 10.10
CA HIS A 3 -35.06 -14.76 8.88
C HIS A 3 -34.24 -14.21 7.71
N ALA A 4 -34.20 -12.88 7.54
CA ALA A 4 -33.43 -12.25 6.48
C ALA A 4 -31.92 -12.39 6.72
N THR A 5 -31.47 -12.27 7.97
CA THR A 5 -30.07 -12.52 8.37
C THR A 5 -29.65 -13.97 8.07
N VAL A 6 -30.50 -14.95 8.38
CA VAL A 6 -30.23 -16.37 8.09
C VAL A 6 -30.10 -16.62 6.58
N LEU A 7 -31.02 -16.06 5.78
CA LEU A 7 -30.94 -16.15 4.31
C LEU A 7 -29.67 -15.48 3.77
N TYR A 8 -29.35 -14.26 4.24
CA TYR A 8 -28.13 -13.54 3.88
C TYR A 8 -26.87 -14.38 4.16
N SER A 9 -26.73 -14.93 5.38
CA SER A 9 -25.59 -15.77 5.75
C SER A 9 -25.48 -17.02 4.88
N ARG A 10 -26.60 -17.66 4.53
CA ARG A 10 -26.62 -18.84 3.65
C ARG A 10 -26.24 -18.49 2.21
N SER A 11 -26.79 -17.42 1.66
CA SER A 11 -26.44 -16.93 0.31
C SER A 11 -24.97 -16.54 0.22
N LEU A 12 -24.40 -15.91 1.26
CA LEU A 12 -22.97 -15.59 1.33
C LEU A 12 -22.08 -16.85 1.37
N GLN A 13 -22.52 -17.91 2.07
CA GLN A 13 -21.81 -19.19 2.10
C GLN A 13 -21.82 -19.88 0.73
N HIS A 14 -22.98 -19.91 0.05
CA HIS A 14 -23.10 -20.47 -1.30
C HIS A 14 -22.21 -19.69 -2.29
N LEU A 15 -22.31 -18.35 -2.33
CA LEU A 15 -21.48 -17.51 -3.19
C LEU A 15 -19.99 -17.75 -2.94
N ARG A 16 -19.56 -17.89 -1.68
CA ARG A 16 -18.15 -18.21 -1.35
C ARG A 16 -17.72 -19.56 -1.92
N GLN A 17 -18.57 -20.58 -1.87
CA GLN A 17 -18.28 -21.90 -2.45
C GLN A 17 -18.18 -21.81 -3.99
N ASP A 18 -19.12 -21.12 -4.64
CA ASP A 18 -19.11 -20.90 -6.09
C ASP A 18 -17.86 -20.13 -6.55
N LEU A 19 -17.43 -19.12 -5.79
CA LEU A 19 -16.20 -18.36 -6.05
C LEU A 19 -14.91 -19.17 -5.81
N GLN A 20 -14.92 -20.19 -4.94
CA GLN A 20 -13.75 -21.07 -4.74
C GLN A 20 -13.52 -22.02 -5.91
N VAL A 21 -14.56 -22.33 -6.70
CA VAL A 21 -14.48 -23.21 -7.88
C VAL A 21 -14.14 -22.41 -9.15
N LEU A 22 -14.13 -21.07 -9.07
CA LEU A 22 -14.10 -20.16 -10.22
C LEU A 22 -12.85 -20.28 -11.13
N ASP A 23 -11.78 -20.90 -10.65
CA ASP A 23 -10.52 -21.09 -11.36
C ASP A 23 -10.54 -22.27 -12.36
N ARG A 24 -11.42 -23.27 -12.18
CA ARG A 24 -11.18 -24.59 -12.78
C ARG A 24 -11.82 -24.85 -14.16
N SER A 25 -12.96 -24.23 -14.48
CA SER A 25 -13.67 -24.38 -15.78
C SER A 25 -14.91 -23.45 -15.88
N THR A 26 -14.79 -22.20 -15.47
CA THR A 26 -15.99 -21.38 -15.19
C THR A 26 -16.67 -20.87 -16.45
N SER A 27 -17.96 -21.21 -16.59
CA SER A 27 -18.82 -20.64 -17.64
C SER A 27 -19.17 -19.17 -17.35
N ALA A 28 -19.34 -18.35 -18.38
CA ALA A 28 -19.81 -16.97 -18.22
C ALA A 28 -21.14 -16.90 -17.43
N THR A 29 -22.04 -17.86 -17.65
CA THR A 29 -23.31 -18.01 -16.92
C THR A 29 -23.10 -18.11 -15.40
N SER A 30 -22.11 -18.87 -14.95
CA SER A 30 -21.76 -18.98 -13.52
C SER A 30 -21.24 -17.65 -12.96
N MET A 31 -20.41 -16.93 -13.73
CA MET A 31 -19.92 -15.61 -13.33
C MET A 31 -21.07 -14.58 -13.25
N TYR A 32 -22.04 -14.63 -14.16
CA TYR A 32 -23.22 -13.76 -14.12
C TYR A 32 -24.13 -14.06 -12.91
N SER A 33 -24.29 -15.33 -12.53
CA SER A 33 -25.00 -15.71 -11.29
C SER A 33 -24.29 -15.17 -10.04
N ASN A 34 -22.96 -15.28 -10.01
CA ASN A 34 -22.15 -14.77 -8.89
C ASN A 34 -22.19 -13.24 -8.80
N LEU A 35 -22.23 -12.53 -9.94
CA LEU A 35 -22.43 -11.09 -9.98
C LEU A 35 -23.77 -10.66 -9.39
N TRP A 36 -24.88 -11.28 -9.81
CA TRP A 36 -26.22 -10.99 -9.25
C TRP A 36 -26.28 -11.30 -7.76
N SER A 37 -25.71 -12.42 -7.34
CA SER A 37 -25.63 -12.80 -5.92
C SER A 37 -24.86 -11.77 -5.10
N SER A 38 -23.69 -11.34 -5.59
CA SER A 38 -22.87 -10.30 -4.94
C SER A 38 -23.62 -8.95 -4.86
N PHE A 39 -24.33 -8.57 -5.92
CA PHE A 39 -25.13 -7.35 -5.96
C PHE A 39 -26.30 -7.36 -4.98
N LEU A 40 -27.05 -8.47 -4.90
CA LEU A 40 -28.18 -8.59 -3.97
C LEU A 40 -27.71 -8.61 -2.51
N LEU A 41 -26.55 -9.22 -2.22
CA LEU A 41 -25.93 -9.16 -0.90
C LEU A 41 -25.45 -7.74 -0.55
N CYS A 42 -24.86 -7.01 -1.52
CA CYS A 42 -24.50 -5.60 -1.37
C CYS A 42 -25.72 -4.74 -1.03
N LEU A 43 -26.81 -4.86 -1.81
CA LEU A 43 -28.06 -4.13 -1.57
C LEU A 43 -28.66 -4.46 -0.19
N TYR A 44 -28.62 -5.73 0.22
CA TYR A 44 -29.09 -6.12 1.56
C TYR A 44 -28.32 -5.39 2.66
N GLU A 45 -26.99 -5.29 2.58
CA GLU A 45 -26.20 -4.59 3.60
C GLU A 45 -26.44 -3.07 3.60
N ILE A 46 -26.58 -2.45 2.43
CA ILE A 46 -26.93 -1.03 2.30
C ILE A 46 -28.30 -0.74 2.94
N VAL A 47 -29.32 -1.55 2.64
CA VAL A 47 -30.69 -1.32 3.11
C VAL A 47 -30.88 -1.71 4.58
N SER A 48 -30.20 -2.76 5.05
CA SER A 48 -30.33 -3.22 6.44
C SER A 48 -29.46 -2.45 7.43
N GLY A 49 -28.42 -1.76 6.97
CA GLY A 49 -27.48 -1.02 7.83
C GLY A 49 -26.67 -1.91 8.79
N VAL A 50 -26.67 -3.23 8.58
CA VAL A 50 -26.07 -4.23 9.50
C VAL A 50 -24.54 -4.17 9.51
N SER A 51 -23.93 -3.60 8.47
CA SER A 51 -22.48 -3.42 8.36
C SER A 51 -22.17 -2.00 7.87
N SER A 52 -21.22 -1.32 8.52
CA SER A 52 -20.77 0.01 8.12
C SER A 52 -19.99 0.03 6.80
N ALA A 53 -19.33 -1.08 6.46
CA ALA A 53 -18.43 -1.17 5.31
C ALA A 53 -18.56 -2.45 4.46
N GLY A 54 -19.34 -3.46 4.88
CA GLY A 54 -19.43 -4.74 4.15
C GLY A 54 -19.89 -4.58 2.70
N TRP A 55 -20.76 -3.61 2.43
CA TRP A 55 -21.25 -3.31 1.09
C TRP A 55 -20.10 -2.92 0.13
N LEU A 56 -19.04 -2.29 0.63
CA LEU A 56 -17.83 -2.01 -0.15
C LEU A 56 -17.10 -3.31 -0.55
N GLU A 57 -17.01 -4.30 0.33
CA GLU A 57 -16.41 -5.61 0.01
C GLU A 57 -17.18 -6.32 -1.09
N HIS A 58 -18.51 -6.24 -1.10
CA HIS A 58 -19.31 -6.72 -2.23
C HIS A 58 -19.03 -5.91 -3.51
N CYS A 59 -18.90 -4.58 -3.42
CA CYS A 59 -18.48 -3.76 -4.56
C CYS A 59 -17.08 -4.14 -5.08
N HIS A 60 -16.15 -4.55 -4.21
CA HIS A 60 -14.84 -5.08 -4.61
C HIS A 60 -14.99 -6.41 -5.37
N GLY A 61 -15.79 -7.35 -4.86
CA GLY A 61 -16.07 -8.63 -5.53
C GLY A 61 -16.69 -8.45 -6.92
N ILE A 62 -17.72 -7.59 -7.02
CA ILE A 62 -18.36 -7.20 -8.30
C ILE A 62 -17.34 -6.58 -9.26
N THR A 63 -16.51 -5.66 -8.76
CA THR A 63 -15.44 -4.99 -9.52
C THR A 63 -14.42 -5.99 -10.08
N ALA A 64 -14.04 -7.01 -9.31
CA ALA A 64 -13.10 -8.05 -9.75
C ALA A 64 -13.73 -8.97 -10.81
N LEU A 65 -14.94 -9.47 -10.56
CA LEU A 65 -15.66 -10.35 -11.50
C LEU A 65 -15.92 -9.70 -12.86
N ILE A 66 -16.25 -8.40 -12.89
CA ILE A 66 -16.44 -7.66 -14.14
C ILE A 66 -15.12 -7.48 -14.90
N GLN A 67 -14.03 -7.17 -14.21
CA GLN A 67 -12.71 -7.09 -14.86
C GLN A 67 -12.27 -8.45 -15.43
N MET A 68 -12.54 -9.56 -14.74
CA MET A 68 -12.26 -10.92 -15.23
C MET A 68 -13.08 -11.28 -16.48
N LEU A 69 -14.34 -10.84 -16.57
CA LEU A 69 -15.19 -11.03 -17.76
C LEU A 69 -14.74 -10.17 -18.95
N GLY A 70 -14.17 -9.00 -18.69
CA GLY A 70 -13.77 -8.04 -19.72
C GLY A 70 -14.94 -7.37 -20.43
N PRO A 71 -14.68 -6.33 -21.25
CA PRO A 71 -15.75 -5.52 -21.84
C PRO A 71 -16.56 -6.27 -22.92
N HIS A 72 -15.95 -7.26 -23.59
CA HIS A 72 -16.59 -8.07 -24.64
C HIS A 72 -17.74 -8.95 -24.12
N ALA A 73 -17.67 -9.40 -22.86
CA ALA A 73 -18.74 -10.20 -22.25
C ALA A 73 -20.08 -9.43 -22.16
N PHE A 74 -20.04 -8.10 -22.11
CA PHE A 74 -21.21 -7.24 -21.87
C PHE A 74 -21.84 -6.66 -23.13
N GLN A 75 -21.64 -7.31 -24.29
CA GLN A 75 -22.24 -6.92 -25.57
C GLN A 75 -23.69 -7.39 -25.75
N GLU A 76 -24.01 -8.59 -25.26
CA GLU A 76 -25.37 -9.13 -25.31
C GLU A 76 -26.32 -8.28 -24.44
N LEU A 77 -27.58 -8.12 -24.86
CA LEU A 77 -28.55 -7.24 -24.20
C LEU A 77 -28.70 -7.52 -22.70
N GLY A 78 -28.76 -8.79 -22.28
CA GLY A 78 -28.86 -9.17 -20.87
C GLY A 78 -27.63 -8.78 -20.06
N ALA A 79 -26.43 -9.13 -20.56
CA ALA A 79 -25.17 -8.77 -19.91
C ALA A 79 -24.94 -7.25 -19.89
N ASN A 80 -25.28 -6.53 -20.97
CA ASN A 80 -25.18 -5.07 -21.02
C ASN A 80 -26.03 -4.39 -19.92
N LEU A 81 -27.25 -4.88 -19.67
CA LEU A 81 -28.10 -4.39 -18.57
C LEU A 81 -27.50 -4.67 -17.19
N MET A 82 -26.82 -5.80 -17.00
CA MET A 82 -26.05 -6.07 -15.78
C MET A 82 -24.93 -5.05 -15.60
N LEU A 83 -24.15 -4.77 -16.65
CA LEU A 83 -23.09 -3.77 -16.59
C LEU A 83 -23.63 -2.37 -16.25
N GLU A 84 -24.71 -1.92 -16.89
CA GLU A 84 -25.35 -0.63 -16.59
C GLU A 84 -25.83 -0.53 -15.13
N THR A 85 -26.29 -1.64 -14.56
CA THR A 85 -26.68 -1.74 -13.15
C THR A 85 -25.48 -1.61 -12.21
N TYR A 86 -24.37 -2.30 -12.51
CA TYR A 86 -23.22 -2.39 -11.61
C TYR A 86 -22.27 -1.18 -11.71
N ARG A 87 -22.22 -0.48 -12.84
CA ARG A 87 -21.33 0.68 -13.07
C ARG A 87 -21.40 1.73 -11.96
N GLY A 88 -22.58 2.04 -11.44
CA GLY A 88 -22.73 3.00 -10.33
C GLY A 88 -21.96 2.58 -9.06
N LEU A 89 -22.09 1.32 -8.64
CA LEU A 89 -21.37 0.78 -7.48
C LEU A 89 -19.86 0.72 -7.69
N ILE A 90 -19.42 0.40 -8.91
CA ILE A 90 -17.99 0.36 -9.28
C ILE A 90 -17.41 1.77 -9.21
N ILE A 91 -18.07 2.78 -9.79
CA ILE A 91 -17.62 4.17 -9.74
C ILE A 91 -17.51 4.63 -8.28
N VAL A 92 -18.51 4.34 -7.43
CA VAL A 92 -18.46 4.65 -5.98
C VAL A 92 -17.28 3.97 -5.28
N ASN A 93 -17.01 2.69 -5.57
CA ASN A 93 -15.86 1.96 -5.01
C ASN A 93 -14.52 2.65 -5.33
N PHE A 94 -14.35 3.14 -6.56
CA PHE A 94 -13.14 3.86 -6.98
C PHE A 94 -13.08 5.31 -6.48
N LEU A 95 -14.21 6.01 -6.36
CA LEU A 95 -14.31 7.33 -5.71
C LEU A 95 -13.88 7.26 -4.23
N VAL A 96 -14.38 6.28 -3.48
CA VAL A 96 -14.03 6.07 -2.06
C VAL A 96 -12.53 5.79 -1.90
N LYS A 97 -11.93 5.05 -2.83
CA LYS A 97 -10.49 4.75 -2.84
C LYS A 97 -9.60 5.90 -3.31
N ARG A 98 -10.16 6.91 -3.98
CA ARG A 98 -9.42 7.94 -4.72
C ARG A 98 -8.41 7.31 -5.70
N LYS A 99 -8.88 6.31 -6.46
CA LYS A 99 -8.09 5.57 -7.46
C LYS A 99 -8.81 5.54 -8.80
N ARG A 100 -8.08 5.63 -9.91
CA ARG A 100 -8.62 5.63 -11.26
C ARG A 100 -9.47 4.39 -11.52
N CYS A 101 -10.65 4.61 -12.10
CA CYS A 101 -11.57 3.54 -12.41
C CYS A 101 -11.23 2.89 -13.75
N PHE A 102 -11.17 1.55 -13.80
CA PHE A 102 -10.94 0.83 -15.07
C PHE A 102 -12.02 1.13 -16.14
N LEU A 103 -13.22 1.56 -15.73
CA LEU A 103 -14.32 1.95 -16.61
C LEU A 103 -14.07 3.25 -17.40
N GLU A 104 -13.05 4.03 -17.04
CA GLU A 104 -12.63 5.22 -17.79
C GLU A 104 -12.10 4.86 -19.20
N SER A 105 -11.57 3.65 -19.39
CA SER A 105 -10.93 3.27 -20.66
C SER A 105 -11.90 3.27 -21.85
N SER A 106 -11.36 3.57 -23.04
CA SER A 106 -12.11 3.57 -24.30
C SER A 106 -12.96 2.31 -24.49
N ASP A 107 -12.39 1.16 -24.17
CA ASP A 107 -12.99 -0.16 -24.40
C ASP A 107 -14.18 -0.34 -23.49
N TRP A 108 -14.03 0.01 -22.20
CA TRP A 108 -15.12 0.04 -21.21
C TRP A 108 -16.11 1.19 -21.40
N LYS A 109 -15.88 2.08 -22.37
CA LYS A 109 -16.82 3.09 -22.89
C LYS A 109 -17.37 2.79 -24.29
N THR A 110 -16.96 1.72 -24.98
CA THR A 110 -17.39 1.48 -26.38
C THR A 110 -17.81 0.04 -26.64
N VAL A 111 -16.97 -0.93 -26.28
CA VAL A 111 -17.14 -2.35 -26.64
C VAL A 111 -18.47 -2.94 -26.13
N PRO A 112 -18.95 -2.68 -24.90
CA PRO A 112 -20.27 -3.16 -24.45
C PRO A 112 -21.48 -2.63 -25.24
N TRP A 113 -21.35 -1.51 -25.95
CA TRP A 113 -22.46 -0.81 -26.64
C TRP A 113 -22.40 -0.92 -28.17
N THR A 114 -21.65 -1.90 -28.69
CA THR A 114 -21.61 -2.21 -30.13
C THR A 114 -22.98 -2.64 -30.67
N ILE A 115 -23.77 -3.35 -29.87
CA ILE A 115 -25.11 -3.86 -30.23
C ILE A 115 -26.22 -2.90 -29.76
N LYS A 116 -26.12 -2.39 -28.53
CA LYS A 116 -27.14 -1.54 -27.89
C LYS A 116 -26.65 -0.11 -27.73
N ARG A 117 -27.44 0.87 -28.20
CA ARG A 117 -27.22 2.30 -27.94
C ARG A 117 -27.25 2.61 -26.44
N LYS A 118 -26.24 3.34 -25.95
CA LYS A 118 -26.19 3.85 -24.56
C LYS A 118 -27.45 4.64 -24.17
N SER A 119 -27.94 4.39 -22.97
CA SER A 119 -28.90 5.30 -22.32
C SER A 119 -28.24 6.65 -21.96
N LEU A 120 -29.04 7.66 -21.62
CA LEU A 120 -28.51 8.92 -21.07
C LEU A 120 -27.82 8.68 -19.71
N GLY A 121 -28.34 7.77 -18.88
CA GLY A 121 -27.72 7.40 -17.62
C GLY A 121 -26.35 6.74 -17.81
N SER A 122 -26.20 5.89 -18.82
CA SER A 122 -24.93 5.23 -19.16
C SER A 122 -23.88 6.25 -19.63
N GLN A 123 -24.30 7.24 -20.43
CA GLN A 123 -23.45 8.37 -20.86
C GLN A 123 -23.03 9.26 -19.67
N LEU A 124 -23.93 9.52 -18.74
CA LEU A 124 -23.61 10.27 -17.52
C LEU A 124 -22.62 9.48 -16.63
N GLN A 125 -22.76 8.16 -16.53
CA GLN A 125 -21.78 7.30 -15.87
C GLN A 125 -20.40 7.31 -16.57
N ASP A 126 -20.33 7.48 -17.90
CA ASP A 126 -19.06 7.62 -18.63
C ASP A 126 -18.29 8.91 -18.30
N LEU A 127 -18.98 9.93 -17.76
CA LEU A 127 -18.35 11.15 -17.24
C LEU A 127 -17.94 10.96 -15.78
N PHE A 128 -18.77 10.30 -14.97
CA PHE A 128 -18.49 10.06 -13.55
C PHE A 128 -17.37 9.05 -13.29
N CYS A 129 -17.09 8.10 -14.20
CA CYS A 129 -15.98 7.17 -14.03
C CYS A 129 -14.58 7.80 -14.13
N ASP A 130 -14.50 9.06 -14.59
CA ASP A 130 -13.23 9.78 -14.80
C ASP A 130 -12.85 10.58 -13.54
N ALA A 131 -13.83 10.97 -12.73
CA ALA A 131 -13.63 11.70 -11.47
C ALA A 131 -12.68 10.99 -10.48
N PRO A 132 -12.72 9.65 -10.27
CA PRO A 132 -11.71 8.95 -9.47
C PRO A 132 -10.27 9.12 -9.99
N GLY A 133 -10.07 9.22 -11.31
CA GLY A 133 -8.75 9.45 -11.91
C GLY A 133 -8.22 10.86 -11.62
N LEU A 134 -9.08 11.87 -11.74
CA LEU A 134 -8.77 13.25 -11.37
C LEU A 134 -8.46 13.39 -9.87
N MET A 135 -9.17 12.64 -9.01
CA MET A 135 -8.92 12.61 -7.57
C MET A 135 -7.55 12.00 -7.24
N GLU A 136 -7.15 10.94 -7.94
CA GLU A 136 -5.81 10.34 -7.82
C GLU A 136 -4.71 11.30 -8.29
N GLU A 137 -4.90 11.98 -9.43
CA GLU A 137 -3.95 12.99 -9.93
C GLU A 137 -3.75 14.15 -8.93
N VAL A 138 -4.83 14.64 -8.32
CA VAL A 138 -4.75 15.69 -7.27
C VAL A 138 -3.97 15.20 -6.06
N ASP A 139 -4.20 13.96 -5.61
CA ASP A 139 -3.48 13.39 -4.47
C ASP A 139 -1.98 13.25 -4.77
N GLU A 140 -1.62 12.79 -5.98
CA GLU A 140 -0.23 12.70 -6.42
C GLU A 140 0.45 14.07 -6.48
N ILE A 141 -0.23 15.11 -7.01
CA ILE A 141 0.30 16.47 -7.06
C ILE A 141 0.54 17.01 -5.64
N MET A 142 -0.42 16.80 -4.73
CA MET A 142 -0.28 17.24 -3.34
C MET A 142 0.88 16.52 -2.63
N GLN A 143 1.00 15.20 -2.77
CA GLN A 143 2.11 14.42 -2.22
C GLN A 143 3.48 14.89 -2.75
N ARG A 144 3.61 15.08 -4.08
CA ARG A 144 4.85 15.60 -4.69
C ARG A 144 5.20 17.00 -4.17
N SER A 145 4.20 17.86 -3.94
CA SER A 145 4.42 19.21 -3.40
C SER A 145 4.89 19.20 -1.94
N ALA A 146 4.34 18.30 -1.11
CA ALA A 146 4.75 18.13 0.28
C ALA A 146 6.19 17.62 0.38
N LEU A 147 6.53 16.58 -0.39
CA LEU A 147 7.89 16.05 -0.47
C LEU A 147 8.90 17.12 -0.93
N GLY A 148 8.54 17.94 -1.92
CA GLY A 148 9.37 19.06 -2.38
C GLY A 148 9.57 20.16 -1.32
N HIS A 149 8.61 20.35 -0.42
CA HIS A 149 8.77 21.28 0.70
C HIS A 149 9.68 20.72 1.80
N GLU A 150 9.56 19.42 2.09
CA GLU A 150 10.44 18.73 3.05
C GLU A 150 11.91 18.70 2.58
N THR A 151 12.18 18.42 1.30
CA THR A 151 13.54 18.42 0.76
C THR A 151 14.18 19.80 0.83
N VAL A 152 13.49 20.85 0.38
CA VAL A 152 13.97 22.25 0.45
C VAL A 152 14.23 22.67 1.91
N THR A 153 13.37 22.26 2.85
CA THR A 153 13.57 22.53 4.28
C THR A 153 14.81 21.83 4.82
N MET A 154 15.04 20.57 4.44
CA MET A 154 16.23 19.81 4.83
C MET A 154 17.53 20.41 4.24
N GLU A 155 17.51 20.82 2.96
CA GLU A 155 18.64 21.49 2.31
C GLU A 155 19.02 22.80 3.00
N ASN A 156 18.02 23.63 3.33
CA ASN A 156 18.24 24.88 4.08
C ASN A 156 18.84 24.61 5.46
N ASN A 157 18.31 23.63 6.20
CA ASN A 157 18.85 23.23 7.52
C ASN A 157 20.31 22.74 7.45
N ILE A 158 20.67 21.98 6.42
CA ILE A 158 22.06 21.54 6.18
C ILE A 158 22.94 22.74 5.87
N ARG A 159 22.48 23.64 4.99
CA ARG A 159 23.21 24.85 4.61
C ARG A 159 23.47 25.77 5.81
N GLU A 160 22.47 25.98 6.67
CA GLU A 160 22.62 26.76 7.90
C GLU A 160 23.62 26.15 8.88
N LYS A 161 23.55 24.83 9.12
CA LYS A 161 24.53 24.11 9.96
C LYS A 161 25.96 24.24 9.41
N ASN A 162 26.13 24.13 8.10
CA ASN A 162 27.43 24.30 7.44
C ASN A 162 27.96 25.74 7.59
N MET A 163 27.10 26.75 7.43
CA MET A 163 27.47 28.16 7.65
C MET A 163 27.82 28.45 9.12
N ALA A 164 27.08 27.88 10.08
CA ALA A 164 27.37 28.02 11.50
C ALA A 164 28.71 27.40 11.89
N ARG A 165 29.02 26.20 11.36
CA ARG A 165 30.31 25.53 11.54
C ARG A 165 31.47 26.34 10.94
N ALA A 166 31.32 26.83 9.71
CA ALA A 166 32.37 27.63 9.05
C ALA A 166 32.72 28.91 9.82
N ARG A 167 31.73 29.56 10.48
CA ARG A 167 31.95 30.72 11.35
C ARG A 167 32.75 30.38 12.61
N GLN A 168 32.55 29.20 13.20
CA GLN A 168 33.36 28.73 14.33
C GLN A 168 34.80 28.46 13.90
N GLU A 169 35.00 27.88 12.71
CA GLU A 169 36.33 27.59 12.16
C GLU A 169 37.11 28.85 11.71
N THR A 170 36.42 29.96 11.38
CA THR A 170 37.07 31.26 11.08
C THR A 170 37.22 32.21 12.28
N GLY A 171 36.55 31.91 13.40
CA GLY A 171 36.54 32.76 14.60
C GLY A 171 37.75 32.62 15.53
N ASP A 172 38.62 31.63 15.31
CA ASP A 172 39.82 31.38 16.12
C ASP A 172 41.10 31.72 15.34
N PRO A 173 41.59 32.99 15.39
CA PRO A 173 42.91 33.34 14.91
C PRO A 173 43.95 32.79 15.89
N ARG A 174 44.22 31.47 15.81
CA ARG A 174 45.26 30.83 16.63
C ARG A 174 46.56 31.61 16.51
N PRO A 175 47.09 32.18 17.61
CA PRO A 175 48.33 32.94 17.54
C PRO A 175 49.45 32.02 17.09
N PHE A 176 50.20 32.46 16.08
CA PHE A 176 51.32 31.72 15.53
C PHE A 176 52.47 31.71 16.56
N GLN A 177 52.44 30.76 17.50
CA GLN A 177 53.49 30.61 18.49
C GLN A 177 54.78 30.10 17.81
N PRO A 178 55.90 30.85 17.87
CA PRO A 178 57.17 30.39 17.31
C PRO A 178 57.69 29.21 18.11
N PHE A 179 58.04 28.12 17.43
CA PHE A 179 58.44 26.86 18.06
C PHE A 179 59.94 26.83 18.43
N PHE A 180 60.33 27.58 19.46
CA PHE A 180 61.66 27.55 20.13
C PHE A 180 61.46 28.12 21.57
N THR A 181 62.07 27.62 22.66
CA THR A 181 63.35 26.88 22.83
C THR A 181 63.32 25.80 23.94
N SER A 182 63.99 24.68 23.68
CA SER A 182 65.09 24.05 24.47
C SER A 182 65.09 23.96 26.02
N ARG A 183 65.34 22.73 26.51
CA ARG A 183 66.41 22.29 27.48
C ARG A 183 65.84 21.35 28.58
N ALA A 184 65.86 20.02 28.44
CA ALA A 184 66.98 19.05 28.45
C ALA A 184 67.55 18.70 29.85
N TRP A 185 67.57 17.39 30.18
CA TRP A 185 68.53 16.57 30.97
C TRP A 185 67.96 15.12 30.95
N THR A 186 68.38 14.18 30.09
CA THR A 186 69.57 13.28 30.16
C THR A 186 69.71 12.47 31.46
N GLU A 187 69.52 11.14 31.38
CA GLU A 187 70.55 10.10 31.67
C GLU A 187 70.00 8.69 31.33
N PRO A 188 70.81 7.68 30.94
CA PRO A 188 70.32 6.37 30.49
C PRO A 188 70.82 5.13 31.27
N LEU A 189 70.02 4.05 31.18
CA LEU A 189 70.41 2.61 31.17
C LEU A 189 71.44 2.05 32.17
N THR A 190 71.01 1.06 32.97
CA THR A 190 71.58 -0.32 32.93
C THR A 190 70.70 -1.35 33.67
N LEU A 191 70.40 -2.46 32.99
CA LEU A 191 69.91 -3.75 33.53
C LEU A 191 71.14 -4.67 33.77
N PRO A 192 71.09 -5.84 34.48
CA PRO A 192 70.60 -7.10 33.85
C PRO A 192 70.18 -8.33 34.73
N PHE A 193 69.65 -9.37 34.04
CA PHE A 193 69.37 -10.80 34.39
C PHE A 193 68.17 -11.12 35.36
N LEU A 194 67.08 -11.85 35.03
CA LEU A 194 66.77 -13.14 34.30
C LEU A 194 66.75 -14.40 35.22
N ILE A 195 65.94 -15.47 35.04
CA ILE A 195 65.22 -15.96 33.83
C ILE A 195 63.68 -16.31 33.95
N PRO A 196 63.13 -17.55 34.14
CA PRO A 196 62.23 -18.06 33.08
C PRO A 196 60.88 -18.78 33.40
N PHE A 197 60.13 -19.03 32.30
CA PHE A 197 59.21 -20.17 32.01
C PHE A 197 57.82 -20.23 32.72
N ASN A 198 56.71 -20.63 32.07
CA ASN A 198 56.43 -20.97 30.65
C ASN A 198 54.90 -20.90 30.34
N CYS A 199 54.56 -21.18 29.07
CA CYS A 199 53.31 -21.73 28.52
C CYS A 199 52.35 -20.78 27.78
N PHE A 200 51.76 -21.37 26.75
CA PHE A 200 51.22 -20.75 25.54
C PHE A 200 49.90 -21.44 25.17
N LEU A 201 49.10 -20.77 24.34
CA LEU A 201 48.00 -21.30 23.50
C LEU A 201 46.54 -21.33 24.04
N THR A 202 45.69 -21.06 23.05
CA THR A 202 44.25 -20.84 22.89
C THR A 202 43.51 -22.15 22.53
N PRO A 203 42.20 -22.17 22.12
CA PRO A 203 41.02 -21.39 22.53
C PRO A 203 39.71 -22.24 22.70
N CYS A 204 38.61 -21.54 23.06
CA CYS A 204 37.23 -21.79 22.60
C CYS A 204 36.35 -22.86 23.28
N TRP A 205 35.04 -22.73 23.00
CA TRP A 205 33.87 -23.51 23.45
C TRP A 205 33.42 -23.25 24.91
N ILE A 206 32.20 -22.79 25.23
CA ILE A 206 30.81 -23.06 24.80
C ILE A 206 30.10 -24.12 25.68
N LEU A 207 28.91 -23.73 26.15
CA LEU A 207 27.78 -24.53 26.67
C LEU A 207 27.82 -25.17 28.08
N TRP A 208 26.83 -24.72 28.87
CA TRP A 208 25.85 -25.54 29.60
C TRP A 208 26.23 -26.24 30.91
N GLY A 209 25.54 -25.84 31.98
CA GLY A 209 25.25 -26.72 33.13
C GLY A 209 24.86 -25.96 34.40
N PRO A 210 23.68 -26.19 35.00
CA PRO A 210 23.21 -25.44 36.17
C PRO A 210 23.59 -26.11 37.51
N ASP A 211 23.40 -25.39 38.63
CA ASP A 211 22.47 -25.75 39.73
C ASP A 211 22.76 -24.93 41.03
N LYS A 212 21.74 -24.81 41.92
CA LYS A 212 21.76 -24.33 43.33
C LYS A 212 22.00 -22.82 43.52
N GLY A 213 21.06 -21.99 43.97
CA GLY A 213 19.69 -22.20 44.48
C GLY A 213 19.58 -22.05 46.00
N ARG A 214 18.78 -21.07 46.47
CA ARG A 214 18.01 -21.14 47.73
C ARG A 214 17.05 -19.95 47.98
N PHE A 215 15.87 -20.31 48.48
CA PHE A 215 14.80 -19.53 49.13
C PHE A 215 14.07 -18.47 48.28
#